data_AF-A0A0L0T7Y3-F1
#
_entry.id   AF-A0A0L0T7Y3-F1
#
_cell.length_a   1.000
_cell.length_b   1.000
_cell.length_c   1.000
_cell.angle_alpha   90.00
_cell.angle_beta   90.00
_cell.angle_gamma   90.00
#
_symmetry.space_group_name_H-M   'P 1'
#
loop_
_entity.id
_entity.type
_entity.pdbx_description
1 polymer ?
#
loop_
_entity_poly.entity_id
_entity_poly.type
_entity_poly.pdbx_seq_one_letter_code
_entity_poly.pdbx_strand_id
1 'polypeptide(L)'
;MGLDKVRMTPCGFCFVEYYNHDNALDCLRYISGTKLDDRFIRVDLDPGFREGRQFGRGRHGGQVRDQYRTEFDAGRGGWAPSMDQDAGRAERNYSAQYSTSGTKRKRYEDDEDEDGDQHDAKRQSRRTY
;
A
#
# COMPACT_ATOMS: atom_id res chain seq x y z
N MET A 1 20.09 4.25 9.35
CA MET A 1 19.25 3.10 9.78
C MET A 1 17.85 3.27 9.21
N GLY A 2 17.10 2.17 9.00
CA GLY A 2 15.70 2.21 8.57
C GLY A 2 14.75 2.40 9.75
N LEU A 3 13.77 3.30 9.59
CA LEU A 3 12.89 3.81 10.64
C LEU A 3 11.42 3.63 10.27
N ASP A 4 10.57 3.46 11.28
CA ASP A 4 9.12 3.60 11.14
C ASP A 4 8.77 5.07 10.87
N LYS A 5 7.96 5.34 9.84
CA LYS A 5 7.60 6.71 9.44
C LYS A 5 6.81 7.49 10.52
N VAL A 6 6.07 6.78 11.37
CA VAL A 6 5.17 7.37 12.37
C VAL A 6 5.86 7.41 13.73
N ARG A 7 6.38 6.27 14.18
CA ARG A 7 6.98 6.12 15.51
C ARG A 7 8.44 6.55 15.56
N MET A 8 9.10 6.71 14.41
CA MET A 8 10.53 7.06 14.32
C MET A 8 11.45 6.06 15.03
N THR A 9 10.99 4.84 15.25
CA THR A 9 11.76 3.74 15.85
C THR A 9 12.38 2.84 14.76
N PRO A 10 13.47 2.12 15.02
CA PRO A 10 14.02 1.15 14.06
C PRO A 10 12.96 0.14 13.60
N CYS A 11 12.89 -0.12 12.29
CA CYS A 11 11.86 -1.01 11.72
C CYS A 11 12.44 -2.19 10.93
N GLY A 12 13.61 -2.69 11.32
CA GLY A 12 14.13 -3.98 10.85
C GLY A 12 14.78 -3.98 9.46
N PHE A 13 15.27 -2.84 8.99
CA PHE A 13 16.19 -2.72 7.85
C PHE A 13 17.18 -1.56 8.05
N CYS A 14 18.23 -1.52 7.24
CA CYS A 14 19.16 -0.39 7.20
C CYS A 14 19.76 -0.24 5.79
N PHE A 15 20.46 0.87 5.58
CA PHE A 15 21.37 1.04 4.45
C PHE A 15 22.80 0.98 5.00
N VAL A 16 23.69 0.37 4.22
CA VAL A 16 25.13 0.34 4.49
C VAL A 16 25.82 0.84 3.21
N GLU A 17 26.65 1.87 3.35
CA GLU A 17 27.40 2.45 2.26
C GLU A 17 28.86 2.08 2.40
N TYR A 18 29.43 1.48 1.36
CA TYR A 18 30.85 1.19 1.26
C TYR A 18 31.52 2.22 0.35
N TYR A 19 32.78 2.54 0.64
CA TYR A 19 33.59 3.43 -0.21
C TYR A 19 33.78 2.87 -1.62
N ASN A 20 33.97 1.55 -1.73
CA ASN A 20 34.26 0.87 -3.00
C ASN A 20 33.10 -0.05 -3.40
N HIS A 21 32.81 -0.10 -4.70
CA HIS A 21 31.76 -0.96 -5.24
C HIS A 21 32.04 -2.45 -4.99
N ASP A 22 33.30 -2.87 -5.11
CA ASP A 22 33.70 -4.27 -4.91
C ASP A 22 33.36 -4.77 -3.49
N ASN A 23 33.53 -3.91 -2.47
CA ASN A 23 33.15 -4.26 -1.10
C ASN A 23 31.64 -4.46 -0.93
N ALA A 24 30.81 -3.73 -1.68
CA ALA A 24 29.37 -3.92 -1.68
C ALA A 24 28.98 -5.24 -2.35
N LEU A 25 29.69 -5.65 -3.42
CA LEU A 25 29.51 -6.95 -4.07
C LEU A 25 29.93 -8.10 -3.16
N ASP A 26 31.04 -7.95 -2.44
CA ASP A 26 31.51 -8.94 -1.45
C ASP A 26 30.52 -9.11 -0.30
N CYS A 27 29.91 -8.01 0.17
CA CYS A 27 28.83 -8.07 1.16
C CYS A 27 27.64 -8.89 0.66
N LEU A 28 27.26 -8.72 -0.62
CA LEU A 28 26.21 -9.52 -1.24
C LEU A 28 26.54 -11.02 -1.24
N ARG A 29 27.80 -11.37 -1.52
CA ARG A 29 28.27 -12.76 -1.66
C ARG A 29 28.46 -13.47 -0.32
N TYR A 30 29.04 -12.79 0.66
CA TYR A 30 29.54 -13.42 1.87
C TYR A 30 28.74 -13.10 3.13
N ILE A 31 28.00 -11.98 3.14
CA ILE A 31 27.25 -11.54 4.33
C ILE A 31 25.75 -11.84 4.19
N SER A 32 25.20 -11.76 2.97
CA SER A 32 23.81 -12.14 2.74
C SER A 32 23.57 -13.61 3.10
N GLY A 33 22.51 -13.90 3.86
CA GLY A 33 22.21 -15.25 4.35
C GLY A 33 23.00 -15.67 5.61
N THR A 34 23.86 -14.81 6.16
CA THR A 34 24.48 -15.03 7.47
C THR A 34 23.55 -14.61 8.61
N LYS A 35 23.94 -14.91 9.86
CA LYS A 35 23.18 -14.52 11.05
C LYS A 35 23.71 -13.24 11.68
N LEU A 36 22.78 -12.36 12.04
CA LEU A 36 22.99 -11.20 12.91
C LEU A 36 21.93 -11.23 14.00
N ASP A 37 22.34 -11.20 15.27
CA ASP A 37 21.45 -11.36 16.44
C ASP A 37 20.52 -12.57 16.31
N ASP A 38 21.08 -13.74 15.94
CA ASP A 38 20.38 -15.00 15.67
C ASP A 38 19.37 -14.99 14.51
N ARG A 39 19.34 -13.92 13.71
CA ARG A 39 18.43 -13.78 12.57
C ARG A 39 19.18 -13.83 11.25
N PHE A 40 18.64 -14.58 10.31
CA PHE A 40 19.14 -14.55 8.94
C PHE A 40 18.86 -13.19 8.29
N ILE A 41 19.92 -12.51 7.86
CA ILE A 41 19.82 -11.24 7.15
C ILE A 41 19.87 -11.45 5.65
N ARG A 42 19.20 -10.56 4.92
CA ARG A 42 19.28 -10.46 3.46
C ARG A 42 19.86 -9.11 3.10
N VAL A 43 20.82 -9.12 2.18
CA VAL A 43 21.42 -7.91 1.60
C VAL A 43 21.01 -7.83 0.13
N ASP A 44 20.66 -6.63 -0.32
CA ASP A 44 20.37 -6.30 -1.71
C ASP A 44 21.16 -5.05 -2.12
N LEU A 45 21.51 -4.92 -3.40
CA LEU A 45 22.11 -3.69 -3.92
C LEU A 45 21.06 -2.60 -4.06
N ASP A 46 21.47 -1.37 -3.76
CA ASP A 46 20.61 -0.21 -3.76
C ASP A 46 21.20 0.91 -4.64
N PRO A 47 20.38 1.65 -5.42
CA PRO A 47 20.88 2.73 -6.29
C PRO A 47 21.41 3.96 -5.53
N GLY A 48 21.35 3.99 -4.20
CA GLY A 48 21.95 5.02 -3.36
C GLY A 48 20.94 5.71 -2.44
N PHE A 49 21.42 6.12 -1.26
CA PHE A 49 20.56 6.76 -0.26
C PHE A 49 19.99 8.10 -0.73
N ARG A 50 18.73 8.36 -0.38
CA ARG A 50 18.07 9.66 -0.55
C ARG A 50 17.14 9.89 0.63
N GLU A 51 16.98 11.15 1.01
CA GLU A 51 16.06 11.54 2.08
C GLU A 51 14.64 10.99 1.83
N GLY A 52 14.02 10.48 2.88
CA GLY A 52 12.74 9.79 2.85
C GLY A 52 12.83 8.28 2.63
N ARG A 53 13.94 7.75 2.08
CA ARG A 53 14.11 6.29 1.87
C ARG A 53 14.39 5.53 3.15
N GLN A 54 14.83 6.21 4.21
CA GLN A 54 15.00 5.61 5.53
C GLN A 54 13.68 5.18 6.15
N PHE A 55 12.53 5.69 5.69
CA PHE A 55 11.25 5.36 6.29
C PHE A 55 10.60 4.12 5.68
N GLY A 56 10.01 3.29 6.54
CA GLY A 56 9.13 2.21 6.15
C GLY A 56 7.94 2.71 5.32
N ARG A 57 7.53 1.90 4.33
CA ARG A 57 6.47 2.24 3.36
C ARG A 57 5.14 1.56 3.67
N GLY A 58 5.07 0.80 4.75
CA GLY A 58 3.83 0.18 5.18
C GLY A 58 2.83 1.23 5.65
N ARG A 59 1.52 0.95 5.50
CA ARG A 59 0.41 1.77 6.01
C ARG A 59 0.57 2.27 7.46
N HIS A 60 1.04 1.42 8.37
CA HIS A 60 1.27 1.75 9.79
C HIS A 60 2.62 2.43 10.10
N GLY A 61 3.43 2.73 9.08
CA GLY A 61 4.75 3.37 9.22
C GLY A 61 5.94 2.42 9.09
N GLY A 62 5.79 1.16 9.49
CA GLY A 62 6.84 0.13 9.40
C GLY A 62 7.08 -0.40 7.98
N GLN A 63 7.74 -1.56 7.87
CA GLN A 63 7.92 -2.20 6.56
C GLN A 63 6.60 -2.75 6.02
N VAL A 64 6.45 -2.73 4.69
CA VAL A 64 5.31 -3.35 3.99
C VAL A 64 5.25 -4.84 4.28
N ARG A 65 6.41 -5.53 4.30
CA ARG A 65 6.50 -6.97 4.57
C ARG A 65 5.91 -7.36 5.91
N ASP A 66 6.12 -6.56 6.96
CA ASP A 66 5.68 -6.88 8.32
C ASP A 66 4.14 -6.82 8.47
N GLN A 67 3.41 -6.23 7.52
CA GLN A 67 1.93 -6.15 7.55
C GLN A 67 1.24 -7.43 7.13
N TYR A 68 1.91 -8.25 6.33
CA TYR A 68 1.38 -9.52 5.84
C TYR A 68 1.92 -10.73 6.62
N ARG A 69 2.70 -10.47 7.68
CA ARG A 69 3.28 -11.53 8.52
C ARG A 69 2.19 -12.15 9.40
N THR A 70 2.05 -13.46 9.36
CA THR A 70 1.06 -14.20 10.16
C THR A 70 1.65 -14.74 11.45
N GLU A 71 2.96 -15.03 11.48
CA GLU A 71 3.67 -15.60 12.62
C GLU A 71 3.99 -14.54 13.67
N PHE A 72 4.09 -14.92 14.94
CA PHE A 72 4.59 -14.05 16.01
C PHE A 72 6.12 -13.90 15.93
N ASP A 73 6.63 -12.68 16.09
CA ASP A 73 8.07 -12.39 16.07
C ASP A 73 8.38 -11.26 17.06
N ALA A 74 8.95 -11.62 18.21
CA ALA A 74 9.28 -10.67 19.27
C ALA A 74 10.27 -9.58 18.81
N GLY A 75 11.22 -9.92 17.93
CA GLY A 75 12.20 -8.98 17.39
C GLY A 75 11.61 -7.99 16.38
N ARG A 76 10.34 -8.16 16.00
CA ARG A 76 9.58 -7.30 15.08
C ARG A 76 8.31 -6.74 15.71
N GLY A 77 8.29 -6.59 17.04
CA GLY A 77 7.15 -6.01 17.77
C GLY A 77 5.99 -6.96 18.04
N GLY A 78 6.19 -8.28 17.89
CA GLY A 78 5.19 -9.29 18.20
C GLY A 78 4.35 -9.70 17.00
N TRP A 79 3.02 -9.63 17.09
CA TRP A 79 2.11 -9.91 15.97
C TRP A 79 2.13 -8.78 14.94
N ALA A 80 1.82 -9.10 13.68
CA ALA A 80 1.62 -8.05 12.68
C ALA A 80 0.43 -7.16 13.06
N PRO A 81 0.45 -5.87 12.67
CA PRO A 81 -0.70 -4.99 12.83
C PRO A 81 -1.94 -5.59 12.18
N SER A 82 -3.06 -5.69 12.91
CA SER A 82 -4.29 -6.31 12.41
C SER A 82 -4.82 -5.57 11.18
N MET A 83 -5.12 -6.32 10.12
CA MET A 83 -5.75 -5.82 8.89
C MET A 83 -7.17 -5.27 9.15
N ASP A 84 -7.87 -5.75 10.18
CA ASP A 84 -9.25 -5.38 10.47
C ASP A 84 -9.38 -3.92 10.95
N GLN A 85 -8.41 -3.45 11.74
CA GLN A 85 -8.35 -2.04 12.16
C GLN A 85 -8.17 -1.11 10.95
N ASP A 86 -7.54 -1.64 9.91
CA ASP A 86 -7.16 -0.95 8.68
C ASP A 86 -8.33 -0.85 7.69
N ALA A 87 -9.25 -1.83 7.70
CA ALA A 87 -10.50 -1.83 6.96
C ALA A 87 -11.50 -0.83 7.57
N GLY A 88 -11.69 -0.86 8.89
CA GLY A 88 -12.59 0.08 9.59
C GLY A 88 -12.15 1.55 9.44
N ARG A 89 -10.85 1.81 9.34
CA ARG A 89 -10.33 3.16 9.06
C ARG A 89 -10.57 3.59 7.61
N ALA A 90 -10.46 2.68 6.65
CA ALA A 90 -10.72 2.97 5.24
C ALA A 90 -12.20 3.29 5.00
N GLU A 91 -13.10 2.51 5.61
CA GLU A 91 -14.55 2.72 5.55
C GLU A 91 -14.94 4.09 6.14
N ARG A 92 -14.37 4.45 7.30
CA ARG A 92 -14.59 5.78 7.92
C ARG A 92 -14.08 6.93 7.05
N ASN A 93 -12.94 6.77 6.39
CA ASN A 93 -12.43 7.80 5.48
C ASN A 93 -13.29 7.93 4.21
N TYR A 94 -13.75 6.81 3.65
CA TYR A 94 -14.64 6.81 2.48
C TYR A 94 -15.99 7.46 2.79
N SER A 95 -16.59 7.14 3.95
CA SER A 95 -17.84 7.76 4.39
C SER A 95 -17.67 9.25 4.70
N ALA A 96 -16.57 9.66 5.33
CA ALA A 96 -16.26 11.07 5.57
C ALA A 96 -16.09 11.86 4.25
N GLN A 97 -15.43 11.28 3.24
CA GLN A 97 -15.29 11.91 1.91
C GLN A 97 -16.65 12.10 1.22
N TYR A 98 -17.55 11.12 1.32
CA TYR A 98 -18.91 11.19 0.75
C TYR A 98 -19.84 12.15 1.52
N SER A 99 -19.61 12.30 2.83
CA SER A 99 -20.33 13.25 3.68
C SER A 99 -19.95 14.70 3.38
N THR A 100 -18.67 14.94 3.07
CA THR A 100 -18.13 16.29 2.84
C THR A 100 -18.39 16.80 1.42
N SER A 101 -18.64 15.91 0.46
CA SER A 101 -19.05 16.26 -0.93
C SER A 101 -20.56 16.51 -1.09
N GLY A 102 -21.32 16.53 0.02
CA GLY A 102 -22.78 16.64 0.07
C GLY A 102 -23.42 18.01 -0.19
N THR A 103 -22.70 19.03 -0.66
CA THR A 103 -23.32 20.31 -1.09
C THR A 103 -23.35 20.46 -2.61
N LYS A 104 -24.21 19.66 -3.25
CA LYS A 104 -25.02 19.99 -4.47
C LYS A 104 -25.77 18.74 -4.92
N ARG A 105 -26.78 18.32 -4.17
CA ARG A 105 -27.83 17.45 -4.73
C ARG A 105 -28.92 18.35 -5.30
N LYS A 106 -28.89 18.55 -6.62
CA LYS A 106 -30.05 19.01 -7.38
C LYS A 106 -31.06 17.87 -7.27
N ARG A 107 -32.13 18.11 -6.51
CA ARG A 107 -33.29 17.23 -6.36
C ARG A 107 -33.90 17.08 -7.76
N TYR A 108 -33.78 15.91 -8.37
CA TYR A 108 -34.65 15.57 -9.49
C TYR A 108 -35.97 15.16 -8.84
N GLU A 109 -37.00 15.95 -9.10
CA GLU A 109 -38.36 15.68 -8.69
C GLU A 109 -38.87 14.46 -9.47
N ASP A 110 -39.66 13.67 -8.76
CA ASP A 110 -40.28 12.43 -9.17
C ASP A 110 -41.51 12.80 -10.00
N ASP A 111 -41.39 12.79 -11.33
CA ASP A 111 -42.54 12.88 -12.22
C ASP A 111 -42.90 11.45 -12.64
N GLU A 112 -43.98 10.95 -12.02
CA GLU A 112 -44.71 9.76 -12.44
C GLU A 112 -45.33 10.04 -13.82
N ASP A 113 -44.93 9.30 -14.85
CA ASP A 113 -45.66 9.26 -16.12
C ASP A 113 -46.09 7.84 -16.45
N GLU A 114 -47.41 7.66 -16.43
CA GLU A 114 -48.20 6.50 -16.83
C GLU A 114 -47.99 6.11 -18.31
N ASP A 115 -48.14 4.80 -18.52
CA ASP A 115 -48.35 3.95 -19.69
C ASP A 115 -48.68 4.53 -21.08
N GLY A 116 -48.10 3.87 -22.11
CA GLY A 116 -48.51 4.00 -23.50
C GLY A 116 -47.76 3.05 -24.45
N ASP A 117 -48.26 1.82 -24.58
CA ASP A 117 -47.83 0.82 -25.57
C ASP A 117 -48.16 1.28 -27.01
N GLN A 118 -47.20 1.15 -27.94
CA GLN A 118 -47.51 1.03 -29.36
C GLN A 118 -46.38 0.40 -30.19
N HIS A 119 -46.77 -0.69 -30.82
CA HIS A 119 -46.05 -1.57 -31.71
C HIS A 119 -45.62 -0.96 -33.07
N ASP A 120 -44.48 -1.47 -33.56
CA ASP A 120 -44.13 -1.84 -34.94
C ASP A 120 -43.55 -0.85 -35.98
N ALA A 121 -42.68 -1.45 -36.80
CA ALA A 121 -42.31 -1.14 -38.17
C ALA A 121 -41.33 0.03 -38.46
N LYS A 122 -40.04 -0.31 -38.60
CA LYS A 122 -39.38 -0.45 -39.93
C LYS A 122 -37.88 -0.72 -39.83
N ARG A 123 -37.55 -1.97 -40.17
CA ARG A 123 -36.32 -2.36 -40.88
C ARG A 123 -36.09 -1.42 -42.07
N GLN A 124 -34.91 -0.81 -42.18
CA GLN A 124 -34.06 -0.74 -43.40
C GLN A 124 -33.08 0.44 -43.34
N SER A 125 -31.87 0.21 -43.91
CA SER A 125 -30.89 1.22 -44.33
C SER A 125 -30.11 1.85 -43.17
N ARG A 126 -28.78 1.80 -43.05
CA ARG A 126 -27.70 1.63 -44.02
C ARG A 126 -26.44 1.19 -43.28
N ARG A 127 -25.83 0.10 -43.75
CA ARG A 127 -24.41 -0.21 -43.60
C ARG A 127 -23.77 0.24 -44.91
N THR A 128 -22.77 1.11 -44.89
CA THR A 128 -21.76 1.19 -45.94
C THR A 128 -20.59 2.06 -45.47
N TYR A 129 -19.42 1.40 -45.50
CA TYR A 129 -18.03 1.83 -45.33
C TYR A 129 -17.64 2.61 -44.09
#